data_AF-A0A5N6NK11-F1
#
_entry.id   AF-A0A5N6NK11-F1
#
_cell.length_a   1.000
_cell.length_b   1.000
_cell.length_c   1.000
_cell.angle_alpha   90.00
_cell.angle_beta   90.00
_cell.angle_gamma   90.00
#
_symmetry.space_group_name_H-M   'P 1'
#
loop_
_entity.id
_entity.type
_entity.pdbx_description
1 polymer ?
#
loop_
_entity_poly.entity_id
_entity_poly.type
_entity_poly.pdbx_seq_one_letter_code
_entity_poly.pdbx_strand_id
1 'polypeptide(L)'
;MAEMKTKRFSIGYALLPKKQKSFVQDSLVNLAKQRGIDLIKIDSDKPLVDQGPFDCVLHKLYGEEWRNQLRQYVVSNPSSVVIDFPDTIERLHNRISMLDVVSEIDEVENDETSSFGVLKQVVVYEPEKLKVEDDETASFEGLKFPVIAKPLVADGSAKSHKMLLIFSTEGFDELKTPTVLQEFVNHGGMIFKVYLVGKYVKCVKR
;
A
#
# COMPACT_ATOMS: atom_id res chain seq x y z
N MET A 1 -43.93 19.81 -9.71
CA MET A 1 -42.84 18.97 -10.25
C MET A 1 -42.31 18.17 -9.09
N ALA A 2 -42.40 16.83 -9.12
CA ALA A 2 -41.89 16.00 -8.05
C ALA A 2 -40.37 16.02 -8.11
N GLU A 3 -39.71 16.47 -7.03
CA GLU A 3 -38.27 16.25 -6.84
C GLU A 3 -38.03 14.74 -6.94
N MET A 4 -37.32 14.30 -7.99
CA MET A 4 -36.78 12.95 -8.00
C MET A 4 -35.86 12.85 -6.79
N LYS A 5 -36.26 12.11 -5.76
CA LYS A 5 -35.37 11.73 -4.65
C LYS A 5 -34.21 10.97 -5.26
N THR A 6 -33.12 11.67 -5.57
CA THR A 6 -31.84 11.04 -5.90
C THR A 6 -31.49 10.14 -4.73
N LYS A 7 -31.42 8.83 -4.98
CA LYS A 7 -31.00 7.83 -3.99
C LYS A 7 -29.70 8.32 -3.35
N ARG A 8 -29.74 8.56 -2.03
CA ARG A 8 -28.56 8.97 -1.27
C ARG A 8 -27.81 7.74 -0.80
N PHE A 9 -26.48 7.82 -0.76
CA PHE A 9 -25.60 6.79 -0.24
C PHE A 9 -24.86 7.29 0.99
N SER A 10 -24.87 6.53 2.07
CA SER A 10 -24.15 6.80 3.30
C SER A 10 -22.82 6.05 3.30
N ILE A 11 -21.71 6.78 3.30
CA ILE A 11 -20.37 6.20 3.38
C ILE A 11 -19.75 6.56 4.73
N GLY A 12 -19.65 5.56 5.61
CA GLY A 12 -18.90 5.67 6.86
C GLY A 12 -17.40 5.68 6.56
N TYR A 13 -16.64 6.65 7.09
CA TYR A 13 -15.19 6.67 6.94
C TYR A 13 -14.43 6.63 8.27
N ALA A 14 -13.40 5.80 8.31
CA ALA A 14 -12.50 5.65 9.47
C ALA A 14 -11.04 5.79 9.00
N LEU A 15 -10.45 6.95 9.21
CA LEU A 15 -9.10 7.29 8.73
C LEU A 15 -8.25 7.83 9.87
N LEU A 16 -6.94 7.58 9.83
CA LEU A 16 -5.99 8.23 10.73
C LEU A 16 -6.13 9.76 10.66
N PRO A 17 -5.95 10.50 11.77
CA PRO A 17 -6.20 11.95 11.82
C PRO A 17 -5.48 12.75 10.73
N LYS A 18 -4.22 12.40 10.43
CA LYS A 18 -3.43 13.03 9.36
C LYS A 18 -4.08 12.86 7.97
N LYS A 19 -4.65 11.67 7.70
CA LYS A 19 -5.34 11.36 6.44
C LYS A 19 -6.69 12.04 6.36
N GLN A 20 -7.44 12.09 7.47
CA GLN A 20 -8.68 12.84 7.52
C GLN A 20 -8.43 14.31 7.16
N LYS A 21 -7.42 14.93 7.79
CA LYS A 21 -7.03 16.33 7.53
C LYS A 21 -6.48 16.57 6.12
N SER A 22 -5.95 15.56 5.43
CA SER A 22 -5.43 15.75 4.07
C SER A 22 -6.44 15.44 2.97
N PHE A 23 -7.34 14.48 3.19
CA PHE A 23 -8.22 13.94 2.14
C PHE A 23 -9.69 14.35 2.31
N VAL A 24 -10.20 14.40 3.54
CA VAL A 24 -11.60 14.74 3.81
C VAL A 24 -11.73 16.25 4.00
N GLN A 25 -11.45 16.97 2.92
CA GLN A 25 -11.58 18.43 2.85
C GLN A 25 -12.99 18.83 2.41
N ASP A 26 -13.39 20.07 2.69
CA ASP A 26 -14.70 20.61 2.31
C ASP A 26 -14.98 20.45 0.82
N SER A 27 -13.96 20.55 -0.03
CA SER A 27 -14.09 20.31 -1.47
C SER A 27 -14.60 18.91 -1.80
N LEU A 28 -14.06 17.87 -1.14
CA LEU A 28 -14.51 16.49 -1.31
C LEU A 28 -15.90 16.28 -0.70
N VAL A 29 -16.14 16.80 0.49
CA VAL A 29 -17.43 16.65 1.20
C VAL A 29 -18.56 17.30 0.40
N ASN A 30 -18.35 18.53 -0.10
CA ASN A 30 -19.34 19.25 -0.90
C ASN A 30 -19.59 18.55 -2.23
N LEU A 31 -18.54 18.06 -2.90
CA LEU A 31 -18.68 17.31 -4.14
C LEU A 31 -19.45 15.99 -3.91
N ALA A 32 -19.12 15.25 -2.86
CA ALA A 32 -19.84 14.03 -2.49
C ALA A 32 -21.32 14.32 -2.26
N LYS A 33 -21.64 15.36 -1.48
CA LYS A 33 -23.02 15.77 -1.19
C LYS A 33 -23.81 16.13 -2.45
N GLN A 34 -23.19 16.85 -3.40
CA GLN A 34 -23.79 17.18 -4.70
C GLN A 34 -24.07 15.93 -5.56
N ARG A 35 -23.31 14.85 -5.33
CA ARG A 35 -23.49 13.55 -5.98
C ARG A 35 -24.40 12.60 -5.19
N GLY A 36 -25.08 13.09 -4.15
CA GLY A 36 -25.96 12.28 -3.32
C GLY A 36 -25.22 11.33 -2.36
N ILE A 37 -23.98 11.63 -2.00
CA ILE A 37 -23.17 10.83 -1.09
C ILE A 37 -22.95 11.60 0.21
N ASP A 38 -23.28 10.97 1.33
CA ASP A 38 -23.03 11.47 2.68
C ASP A 38 -21.78 10.79 3.24
N LEU A 39 -20.70 11.57 3.40
CA LEU A 39 -19.47 11.12 4.06
C LEU A 39 -19.61 11.30 5.57
N ILE A 40 -19.71 10.20 6.31
CA ILE A 40 -19.98 10.20 7.75
C ILE A 40 -18.74 9.71 8.48
N LYS A 41 -18.19 10.52 9.39
CA LYS A 41 -17.06 10.10 10.21
C LYS A 41 -17.51 8.99 11.16
N ILE A 42 -16.83 7.85 11.13
CA ILE A 42 -17.00 6.80 12.13
C ILE A 42 -16.26 7.21 13.40
N ASP A 43 -16.96 7.08 14.53
CA ASP A 43 -16.42 7.24 15.87
C ASP A 43 -15.74 5.94 16.29
N SER A 44 -14.40 5.95 16.42
CA SER A 44 -13.62 4.77 16.79
C SER A 44 -13.80 4.35 18.24
N ASP A 45 -14.40 5.20 19.08
CA ASP A 45 -14.61 4.92 20.50
C ASP A 45 -15.98 4.24 20.76
N LYS A 46 -16.76 3.98 19.69
CA LYS A 46 -18.04 3.29 19.74
C LYS A 46 -18.03 2.06 18.82
N PRO A 47 -18.83 1.02 19.13
CA PRO A 47 -18.98 -0.12 18.23
C PRO A 47 -19.44 0.32 16.84
N LEU A 48 -18.80 -0.19 15.78
CA LEU A 48 -19.16 0.14 14.41
C LEU A 48 -20.60 -0.27 14.05
N VAL A 49 -21.08 -1.40 14.59
CA VAL A 49 -22.44 -1.94 14.40
C VAL A 49 -23.54 -0.95 14.79
N ASP A 50 -23.27 -0.07 15.76
CA ASP A 50 -24.25 0.87 16.31
C ASP A 50 -24.30 2.20 15.54
N GLN A 51 -23.40 2.39 14.56
CA GLN A 51 -23.24 3.65 13.82
C GLN A 51 -23.83 3.62 12.42
N GLY A 52 -24.24 2.43 11.94
CA GLY A 52 -24.82 2.20 10.62
C GLY A 52 -26.36 2.27 10.57
N PRO A 53 -26.98 1.76 9.48
CA PRO A 53 -26.34 1.13 8.33
C PRO A 53 -25.67 2.16 7.39
N PHE A 54 -24.49 1.81 6.90
CA PHE A 54 -23.77 2.50 5.83
C PHE A 54 -23.89 1.65 4.56
N ASP A 55 -24.02 2.29 3.40
CA ASP A 55 -23.88 1.59 2.12
C ASP A 55 -22.42 1.14 1.89
N CYS A 56 -21.46 1.89 2.44
CA CYS A 56 -20.04 1.56 2.35
C CYS A 56 -19.27 2.02 3.60
N VAL A 57 -18.27 1.22 4.01
CA VAL A 57 -17.26 1.59 5.00
C VAL A 57 -15.92 1.76 4.30
N LEU A 58 -15.46 3.00 4.21
CA LEU A 58 -14.13 3.36 3.71
C LEU A 58 -13.17 3.52 4.87
N HIS A 59 -12.09 2.75 4.92
CA HIS A 59 -11.19 2.85 6.07
C HIS A 59 -9.72 2.75 5.71
N LYS A 60 -8.90 3.25 6.64
CA LYS A 60 -7.45 3.04 6.63
C LYS A 60 -6.92 3.01 8.05
N LEU A 61 -7.58 2.18 8.86
CA LEU A 61 -7.17 1.79 10.20
C LEU A 61 -6.72 0.32 10.17
N TYR A 62 -5.88 -0.04 11.12
CA TYR A 62 -5.26 -1.35 11.22
C TYR A 62 -5.40 -1.87 12.66
N GLY A 63 -5.09 -3.14 12.88
CA GLY A 63 -5.15 -3.80 14.19
C GLY A 63 -6.34 -4.75 14.31
N GLU A 64 -6.16 -5.79 15.13
CA GLU A 64 -7.10 -6.90 15.26
C GLU A 64 -8.50 -6.45 15.72
N GLU A 65 -8.55 -5.52 16.67
CA GLU A 65 -9.80 -4.94 17.17
C GLU A 65 -10.64 -4.32 16.05
N TRP A 66 -10.03 -3.48 15.22
CA TRP A 66 -10.72 -2.87 14.07
C TRP A 66 -11.15 -3.92 13.04
N ARG A 67 -10.32 -4.94 12.79
CA ARG A 67 -10.70 -6.06 11.90
C ARG A 67 -11.94 -6.78 12.41
N ASN A 68 -12.01 -7.03 13.73
CA ASN A 68 -13.15 -7.70 14.35
C ASN A 68 -14.42 -6.85 14.27
N GLN A 69 -14.33 -5.54 14.48
CA GLN A 69 -15.47 -4.64 14.28
C GLN A 69 -15.99 -4.65 12.84
N LEU A 70 -15.10 -4.64 11.83
CA LEU A 70 -15.51 -4.75 10.42
C LEU A 70 -16.22 -6.07 10.12
N ARG A 71 -15.71 -7.20 10.63
CA ARG A 71 -16.32 -8.53 10.43
C ARG A 71 -17.70 -8.60 11.07
N GLN A 72 -17.85 -8.13 12.31
CA GLN A 72 -19.15 -8.08 12.98
C GLN A 72 -20.12 -7.16 12.24
N TYR A 73 -19.63 -6.02 11.74
CA TYR A 73 -20.45 -5.06 11.02
C TYR A 73 -21.10 -5.65 9.76
N VAL A 74 -20.34 -6.37 8.93
CA VAL A 74 -20.89 -6.95 7.69
C VAL A 74 -21.82 -8.14 7.92
N VAL A 75 -21.69 -8.83 9.06
CA VAL A 75 -22.68 -9.85 9.45
C VAL A 75 -24.04 -9.20 9.73
N SER A 76 -24.05 -8.08 10.45
CA SER A 76 -25.27 -7.33 10.75
C SER A 76 -25.78 -6.48 9.57
N ASN A 77 -24.89 -6.14 8.63
CA ASN A 77 -25.16 -5.27 7.48
C ASN A 77 -24.65 -5.89 6.17
N PRO A 78 -25.23 -7.01 5.70
CA PRO A 78 -24.70 -7.79 4.58
C PRO A 78 -24.72 -7.04 3.22
N SER A 79 -25.54 -5.99 3.10
CA SER A 79 -25.58 -5.13 1.92
C SER A 79 -24.48 -4.05 1.90
N SER A 80 -23.74 -3.88 2.99
CA SER A 80 -22.68 -2.89 3.09
C SER A 80 -21.37 -3.38 2.47
N VAL A 81 -20.67 -2.50 1.77
CA VAL A 81 -19.36 -2.81 1.18
C VAL A 81 -18.24 -2.23 2.05
N VAL A 82 -17.20 -3.01 2.34
CA VAL A 82 -15.98 -2.52 3.03
C VAL A 82 -14.86 -2.35 2.02
N ILE A 83 -14.26 -1.16 1.97
CA ILE A 83 -13.17 -0.83 1.05
C ILE A 83 -11.91 -0.47 1.87
N ASP A 84 -10.85 -1.26 1.85
CA ASP A 84 -10.76 -2.68 1.45
C ASP A 84 -10.78 -3.56 2.70
N PHE A 85 -11.21 -4.82 2.61
CA PHE A 85 -11.12 -5.71 3.76
C PHE A 85 -9.65 -5.90 4.18
N PRO A 86 -9.29 -5.76 5.47
CA PRO A 86 -7.90 -5.88 5.93
C PRO A 86 -7.20 -7.15 5.47
N ASP A 87 -7.93 -8.27 5.43
CA ASP A 87 -7.41 -9.57 5.05
C ASP A 87 -7.06 -9.63 3.54
N THR A 88 -7.74 -8.87 2.69
CA THR A 88 -7.44 -8.83 1.24
C THR A 88 -6.22 -7.98 0.91
N ILE A 89 -5.88 -7.02 1.77
CA ILE A 89 -4.73 -6.13 1.59
C ILE A 89 -3.52 -6.51 2.45
N GLU A 90 -3.61 -7.57 3.26
CA GLU A 90 -2.54 -7.97 4.18
C GLU A 90 -1.23 -8.28 3.45
N ARG A 91 -1.30 -8.89 2.25
CA ARG A 91 -0.13 -9.14 1.41
C ARG A 91 0.63 -7.88 1.01
N LEU A 92 0.00 -6.70 1.06
CA LEU A 92 0.65 -5.43 0.74
C LEU A 92 1.53 -4.89 1.89
N HIS A 93 1.46 -5.47 3.09
CA HIS A 93 2.24 -5.03 4.25
C HIS A 93 3.64 -5.66 4.35
N ASN A 94 3.96 -6.60 3.46
CA ASN A 94 5.26 -7.26 3.39
C ASN A 94 5.87 -7.06 2.00
N ARG A 95 7.15 -6.63 1.96
CA ARG A 95 7.83 -6.25 0.70
C ARG A 95 8.00 -7.40 -0.28
N ILE A 96 7.97 -8.64 0.18
CA ILE A 96 8.05 -9.83 -0.67
C ILE A 96 6.66 -10.10 -1.23
N SER A 97 5.67 -10.37 -0.37
CA SER A 97 4.33 -10.78 -0.81
C SER A 97 3.56 -9.73 -1.62
N MET A 98 3.93 -8.45 -1.48
CA MET A 98 3.36 -7.36 -2.28
C MET A 98 3.87 -7.37 -3.73
N LEU A 99 5.01 -8.01 -4.00
CA LEU A 99 5.64 -8.08 -5.31
C LEU A 99 5.38 -9.42 -6.02
N ASP A 100 4.97 -10.47 -5.29
CA ASP A 100 4.55 -11.75 -5.87
C ASP A 100 3.49 -11.57 -6.96
N VAL A 101 2.52 -10.66 -6.78
CA VAL A 101 1.49 -10.36 -7.80
C VAL A 101 2.08 -9.89 -9.13
N VAL A 102 3.26 -9.28 -9.14
CA VAL A 102 3.90 -8.82 -10.38
C VAL A 102 4.36 -10.02 -11.21
N SER A 103 4.79 -11.11 -10.55
CA SER A 103 5.16 -12.36 -11.23
C SER A 103 3.95 -13.17 -11.72
N GLU A 104 2.77 -12.91 -11.19
CA GLU A 104 1.50 -13.56 -11.57
C GLU A 104 0.81 -12.85 -12.76
N ILE A 105 1.33 -11.71 -13.23
CA ILE A 105 0.77 -10.97 -14.36
C ILE A 105 1.31 -11.57 -15.66
N ASP A 106 0.47 -12.35 -16.33
CA ASP A 106 0.74 -12.85 -17.68
C ASP A 106 0.61 -11.72 -18.71
N GLU A 107 1.56 -11.67 -19.64
CA GLU A 107 1.53 -10.88 -20.88
C GLU A 107 1.23 -9.38 -20.69
N VAL A 108 2.28 -8.59 -20.39
CA VAL A 108 2.31 -7.23 -20.92
C VAL A 108 2.50 -7.37 -22.42
N GLU A 109 1.65 -6.73 -23.23
CA GLU A 109 1.83 -6.66 -24.69
C GLU A 109 3.30 -6.34 -24.97
N ASN A 110 4.03 -7.33 -25.48
CA ASN A 110 5.46 -7.24 -25.77
C ASN A 110 5.63 -6.32 -26.99
N ASP A 111 5.65 -5.01 -26.74
CA ASP A 111 6.42 -4.13 -27.58
C ASP A 111 7.91 -4.39 -27.27
N GLU A 112 8.75 -4.55 -28.28
CA GLU A 112 10.19 -4.90 -28.14
C GLU A 112 10.98 -3.91 -27.26
N THR A 113 10.37 -2.78 -26.92
CA THR A 113 10.93 -1.69 -26.13
C THR A 113 10.53 -1.69 -24.65
N SER A 114 9.53 -2.50 -24.26
CA SER A 114 8.94 -2.46 -22.93
C SER A 114 9.49 -3.58 -22.04
N SER A 115 9.96 -3.22 -20.85
CA SER A 115 10.28 -4.18 -19.79
C SER A 115 9.28 -4.05 -18.65
N PHE A 116 8.81 -5.20 -18.16
CA PHE A 116 7.91 -5.29 -17.01
C PHE A 116 8.43 -6.33 -16.03
N GLY A 117 8.41 -5.99 -14.75
CA GLY A 117 8.81 -6.93 -13.71
C GLY A 117 9.30 -6.24 -12.45
N VAL A 118 9.69 -7.09 -11.50
CA VAL A 118 10.31 -6.66 -10.25
C VAL A 118 11.83 -6.61 -10.46
N LEU A 119 12.47 -5.52 -10.03
CA LEU A 119 13.92 -5.45 -10.01
C LEU A 119 14.47 -6.53 -9.08
N LYS A 120 15.58 -7.16 -9.50
CA LYS A 120 16.22 -8.24 -8.75
C LYS A 120 16.44 -7.83 -7.31
N GLN A 121 16.02 -8.70 -6.39
CA GLN A 121 16.04 -8.43 -4.97
C GLN A 121 16.13 -9.71 -4.16
N VAL A 122 16.67 -9.60 -2.95
CA VAL A 122 16.91 -10.72 -2.03
C VAL A 122 16.64 -10.30 -0.59
N VAL A 123 16.33 -11.28 0.26
CA VAL A 123 15.97 -11.05 1.66
C VAL A 123 17.13 -11.47 2.55
N VAL A 124 17.64 -10.51 3.32
CA VAL A 124 18.78 -10.73 4.21
C VAL A 124 18.30 -10.81 5.65
N TYR A 125 18.55 -11.97 6.25
CA TYR A 125 18.34 -12.25 7.67
C TYR A 125 19.64 -12.13 8.48
N GLU A 126 20.77 -12.48 7.87
CA GLU A 126 22.11 -12.53 8.49
C GLU A 126 23.12 -11.87 7.51
N PRO A 127 23.51 -10.60 7.72
CA PRO A 127 24.41 -9.87 6.83
C PRO A 127 25.82 -10.47 6.73
N GLU A 128 26.22 -11.26 7.73
CA GLU A 128 27.54 -11.89 7.78
C GLU A 128 27.72 -12.92 6.67
N LYS A 129 26.63 -13.56 6.24
CA LYS A 129 26.62 -14.51 5.11
C LYS A 129 26.85 -13.82 3.77
N LEU A 130 26.65 -12.49 3.69
CA LEU A 130 26.87 -11.71 2.46
C LEU A 130 28.35 -11.53 2.11
N LYS A 131 29.23 -11.66 3.10
CA LYS A 131 30.66 -11.31 2.99
C LYS A 131 31.56 -12.47 2.56
N VAL A 132 30.99 -13.67 2.39
CA VAL A 132 31.77 -14.90 2.14
C VAL A 132 32.08 -15.10 0.65
N GLU A 133 31.46 -14.33 -0.24
CA GLU A 133 31.72 -14.38 -1.68
C GLU A 133 32.79 -13.33 -2.07
N ASP A 134 34.05 -13.67 -1.78
CA ASP A 134 35.28 -12.93 -2.14
C ASP A 134 35.60 -13.05 -3.65
N ASP A 135 34.71 -12.57 -4.50
CA ASP A 135 35.06 -12.29 -5.90
C ASP A 135 34.56 -10.88 -6.22
N GLU A 136 35.45 -10.01 -6.68
CA GLU A 136 35.08 -8.66 -7.16
C GLU A 136 34.09 -8.73 -8.35
N THR A 137 33.87 -9.94 -8.89
CA THR A 137 32.83 -10.27 -9.87
C THR A 137 31.67 -11.11 -9.31
N ALA A 138 31.70 -11.54 -8.04
CA ALA A 138 30.62 -12.27 -7.37
C ALA A 138 29.48 -11.32 -7.03
N SER A 139 28.50 -11.37 -7.89
CA SER A 139 27.16 -10.92 -7.61
C SER A 139 26.61 -11.65 -6.38
N PHE A 140 26.50 -10.98 -5.22
CA PHE A 140 25.85 -11.56 -4.03
C PHE A 140 24.42 -11.98 -4.40
N GLU A 141 24.15 -13.30 -4.42
CA GLU A 141 22.90 -13.88 -4.92
C GLU A 141 22.49 -13.34 -6.32
N GLY A 142 23.48 -12.93 -7.11
CA GLY A 142 23.27 -12.38 -8.43
C GLY A 142 22.93 -10.88 -8.51
N LEU A 143 22.97 -10.12 -7.40
CA LEU A 143 22.75 -8.66 -7.39
C LEU A 143 23.99 -7.88 -7.83
N LYS A 144 23.78 -6.72 -8.47
CA LYS A 144 24.82 -5.75 -8.83
C LYS A 144 24.71 -4.46 -8.03
N PHE A 145 25.85 -3.89 -7.66
CA PHE A 145 25.91 -2.57 -7.05
C PHE A 145 25.57 -1.45 -8.05
N PRO A 146 25.05 -0.31 -7.57
CA PRO A 146 24.62 -0.08 -6.19
C PRO A 146 23.31 -0.83 -5.86
N VAL A 147 23.11 -1.18 -4.60
CA VAL A 147 21.86 -1.79 -4.10
C VAL A 147 21.19 -0.90 -3.07
N ILE A 148 19.86 -0.88 -3.07
CA ILE A 148 19.07 -0.19 -2.05
C ILE A 148 18.57 -1.19 -1.01
N ALA A 149 18.92 -0.94 0.26
CA ALA A 149 18.43 -1.71 1.40
C ALA A 149 17.14 -1.11 1.95
N LYS A 150 16.13 -1.97 2.16
CA LYS A 150 14.80 -1.56 2.61
C LYS A 150 14.30 -2.48 3.72
N PRO A 151 13.80 -1.97 4.86
CA PRO A 151 13.24 -2.81 5.92
C PRO A 151 12.15 -3.74 5.38
N LEU A 152 12.14 -5.01 5.79
CA LEU A 152 11.19 -6.00 5.25
C LEU A 152 9.71 -5.60 5.49
N VAL A 153 9.45 -4.93 6.61
CA VAL A 153 8.12 -4.41 6.97
C VAL A 153 7.77 -3.18 6.11
N ALA A 154 6.59 -3.21 5.48
CA ALA A 154 6.06 -2.13 4.63
C ALA A 154 4.69 -1.63 5.13
N ASP A 155 4.61 -1.24 6.40
CA ASP A 155 3.37 -0.83 7.09
C ASP A 155 3.12 0.68 7.08
N GLY A 156 4.02 1.48 6.47
CA GLY A 156 3.93 2.94 6.44
C GLY A 156 4.35 3.63 7.75
N SER A 157 4.95 2.90 8.69
CA SER A 157 5.59 3.48 9.87
C SER A 157 6.87 4.23 9.50
N ALA A 158 7.32 5.18 10.34
CA ALA A 158 8.58 5.89 10.12
C ALA A 158 9.80 4.94 10.04
N LYS A 159 9.73 3.78 10.71
CA LYS A 159 10.78 2.75 10.66
C LYS A 159 10.82 2.04 9.31
N SER A 160 9.69 1.82 8.65
CA SER A 160 9.61 1.20 7.31
C SER A 160 10.22 2.04 6.17
N HIS A 161 10.51 3.33 6.44
CA HIS A 161 10.99 4.30 5.44
C HIS A 161 12.49 4.61 5.52
N LYS A 162 13.23 4.04 6.48
CA LYS A 162 14.69 4.20 6.53
C LYS A 162 15.34 3.26 5.52
N MET A 163 15.89 3.81 4.44
CA MET A 163 16.56 3.05 3.38
C MET A 163 18.03 3.46 3.31
N LEU A 164 18.89 2.53 2.89
CA LEU A 164 20.32 2.77 2.66
C LEU A 164 20.64 2.50 1.18
N LEU A 165 21.50 3.31 0.57
CA LEU A 165 22.06 3.03 -0.75
C LEU A 165 23.50 2.58 -0.55
N ILE A 166 23.80 1.38 -1.01
CA ILE A 166 25.06 0.68 -0.75
C ILE A 166 25.80 0.53 -2.07
N PHE A 167 27.07 0.95 -2.10
CA PHE A 167 27.91 0.97 -3.30
C PHE A 167 28.95 -0.15 -3.34
N SER A 168 29.21 -0.78 -2.20
CA SER A 168 30.22 -1.82 -2.02
C SER A 168 29.89 -2.70 -0.81
N THR A 169 30.59 -3.83 -0.68
CA THR A 169 30.33 -4.85 0.34
C THR A 169 30.54 -4.35 1.77
N GLU A 170 31.39 -3.34 2.00
CA GLU A 170 31.63 -2.75 3.32
C GLU A 170 30.36 -2.09 3.89
N GLY A 171 29.48 -1.58 3.03
CA GLY A 171 28.23 -0.96 3.47
C GLY A 171 27.21 -1.96 4.06
N PHE A 172 27.45 -3.27 3.95
CA PHE A 172 26.59 -4.27 4.57
C PHE A 172 26.66 -4.28 6.10
N ASP A 173 27.71 -3.72 6.70
CA ASP A 173 27.87 -3.63 8.16
C ASP A 173 26.82 -2.74 8.84
N GLU A 174 26.19 -1.84 8.09
CA GLU A 174 25.15 -0.95 8.62
C GLU A 174 23.73 -1.52 8.48
N LEU A 175 23.58 -2.72 7.90
CA LEU A 175 22.28 -3.33 7.66
C LEU A 175 21.59 -3.72 8.96
N LYS A 176 20.31 -3.38 9.04
CA LYS A 176 19.41 -3.86 10.09
C LYS A 176 18.49 -4.93 9.51
N THR A 177 18.55 -6.13 10.06
CA THR A 177 17.74 -7.25 9.57
C THR A 177 16.40 -7.37 10.30
N PRO A 178 15.38 -7.99 9.67
CA PRO A 178 15.36 -8.42 8.27
C PRO A 178 15.23 -7.24 7.29
N THR A 179 16.00 -7.29 6.20
CA THR A 179 16.01 -6.26 5.16
C THR A 179 15.94 -6.89 3.77
N VAL A 180 15.44 -6.14 2.80
CA VAL A 180 15.45 -6.48 1.38
C VAL A 180 16.55 -5.66 0.72
N LEU A 181 17.48 -6.33 0.04
CA LEU A 181 18.41 -5.68 -0.90
C LEU A 181 17.82 -5.79 -2.29
N GLN A 182 17.77 -4.68 -3.02
CA GLN A 182 17.29 -4.62 -4.40
C GLN A 182 18.28 -3.83 -5.25
N GLU A 183 18.54 -4.26 -6.49
CA GLU A 183 19.38 -3.50 -7.41
C GLU A 183 18.85 -2.08 -7.59
N PHE A 184 19.73 -1.09 -7.50
CA PHE A 184 19.37 0.28 -7.73
C PHE A 184 19.46 0.59 -9.23
N VAL A 185 18.33 1.01 -9.81
CA VAL A 185 18.28 1.45 -11.20
C VAL A 185 18.30 2.97 -11.26
N ASN A 186 19.23 3.51 -12.05
CA ASN A 186 19.25 4.92 -12.40
C ASN A 186 18.01 5.28 -13.23
N HIS A 187 17.11 6.06 -12.64
CA HIS A 187 15.81 6.41 -13.22
C HIS A 187 15.67 7.93 -13.48
N GLY A 188 16.81 8.63 -13.63
CA GLY A 188 16.84 10.08 -13.92
C GLY A 188 16.20 10.95 -12.84
N GLY A 189 16.09 10.45 -11.60
CA GLY A 189 15.42 11.14 -10.51
C GLY A 189 13.90 11.26 -10.66
N MET A 190 13.28 10.47 -11.55
CA MET A 190 11.84 10.51 -11.84
C MET A 190 11.11 9.25 -11.38
N ILE A 191 9.98 9.42 -10.70
CA ILE A 191 9.11 8.32 -10.27
C ILE A 191 7.70 8.54 -10.78
N PHE A 192 7.14 7.52 -11.44
CA PHE A 192 5.74 7.50 -11.84
C PHE A 192 4.89 6.82 -10.75
N LYS A 193 3.98 7.57 -10.13
CA LYS A 193 3.05 7.07 -9.13
C LYS A 193 1.68 6.86 -9.77
N VAL A 194 1.26 5.61 -9.86
CA VAL A 194 -0.06 5.23 -10.36
C VAL A 194 -1.02 5.09 -9.19
N TYR A 195 -2.05 5.92 -9.15
CA TYR A 195 -3.11 5.88 -8.15
C TYR A 195 -4.36 5.23 -8.76
N LEU A 196 -4.94 4.26 -8.06
CA LEU A 196 -6.13 3.54 -8.49
C LEU A 196 -7.30 3.80 -7.54
N VAL A 197 -8.49 3.97 -8.10
CA VAL A 197 -9.78 3.96 -7.38
C VAL A 197 -10.75 3.13 -8.22
N GLY A 198 -10.88 1.84 -7.91
CA GLY A 198 -11.60 0.90 -8.77
C GLY A 198 -11.01 0.89 -10.19
N LYS A 199 -11.83 1.23 -11.19
CA LYS A 199 -11.42 1.30 -12.60
C LYS A 199 -10.73 2.62 -12.98
N TYR A 200 -10.72 3.62 -12.10
CA TYR A 200 -10.10 4.91 -12.38
C TYR A 200 -8.61 4.87 -12.07
N VAL A 201 -7.80 5.27 -13.04
CA VAL A 201 -6.33 5.28 -12.95
C VAL A 201 -5.82 6.70 -13.15
N LYS A 202 -4.92 7.14 -12.27
CA LYS A 202 -4.21 8.42 -12.41
C LYS A 202 -2.71 8.22 -12.21
N CYS A 203 -1.94 8.42 -13.28
CA CYS A 203 -0.48 8.51 -13.20
C CYS A 203 -0.05 9.95 -12.82
N VAL A 204 0.86 10.07 -11.86
CA VAL A 204 1.51 11.32 -11.46
C VAL A 204 3.02 11.13 -11.53
N LYS A 205 3.67 11.95 -12.34
CA LYS A 205 5.13 12.04 -12.41
C LYS A 205 5.64 12.88 -11.24
N ARG A 206 6.66 12.40 -10.53
CA ARG A 206 7.38 13.11 -9.47
C ARG A 206 8.87 13.08 -9.71
#